data_AF-A0A959TNP9-F1
#
_entry.id   AF-A0A959TNP9-F1
#
_cell.length_a   1.000
_cell.length_b   1.000
_cell.length_c   1.000
_cell.angle_alpha   90.00
_cell.angle_beta   90.00
_cell.angle_gamma   90.00
#
_symmetry.space_group_name_H-M   'P 1'
#
loop_
_entity.id
_entity.type
_entity.pdbx_description
1 polymer ?
#
loop_
_entity_poly.entity_id
_entity_poly.type
_entity_poly.pdbx_seq_one_letter_code
_entity_poly.pdbx_strand_id
1 'polypeptide(L)'
;MRCTLLLAFLLPSLLAAQGTWTDPRCTLEYPEGWKVDTTGRGGAVVSFHTLPADSLDQFSENVNLMVQRVDDLPMSEYVEITE
;
A
#
# COMPACT_ATOMS: atom_id res chain seq x y z
N MET A 1 23.91 13.80 47.33
CA MET A 1 23.78 12.69 46.37
C MET A 1 22.91 13.15 45.21
N ARG A 2 23.51 13.33 44.02
CA ARG A 2 22.78 13.73 42.81
C ARG A 2 22.40 12.47 42.06
N CYS A 3 21.10 12.17 42.00
CA CYS A 3 20.56 11.08 41.20
C CYS A 3 20.11 11.69 39.86
N THR A 4 20.96 11.60 38.84
CA THR A 4 20.62 12.01 37.49
C THR A 4 19.86 10.85 36.85
N LEU A 5 18.53 10.95 36.80
CA LEU A 5 17.70 10.03 36.01
C LEU A 5 17.85 10.40 34.53
N LEU A 6 18.62 9.61 33.77
CA LEU A 6 18.61 9.66 32.33
C LEU A 6 17.33 8.96 31.85
N LEU A 7 16.29 9.74 31.56
CA LEU A 7 15.12 9.23 30.87
C LEU A 7 15.52 9.03 29.39
N ALA A 8 16.05 7.85 29.07
CA ALA A 8 16.21 7.43 27.69
C ALA A 8 14.79 7.25 27.13
N PHE A 9 14.31 8.26 26.39
CA PHE A 9 13.12 8.16 25.57
C PHE A 9 13.45 7.22 24.41
N LEU A 10 13.39 5.92 24.67
CA LEU A 10 13.34 4.90 23.64
C LEU A 10 11.99 5.08 22.94
N LEU A 11 11.97 5.85 21.86
CA LEU A 11 10.92 5.74 20.85
C LEU A 11 11.15 4.40 20.16
N PRO A 12 10.35 3.34 20.40
CA PRO A 12 10.32 2.25 19.45
C PRO A 12 9.82 2.85 18.13
N SER A 13 10.73 2.88 17.17
CA SER A 13 10.52 3.16 15.76
C SER A 13 9.12 2.79 15.27
N LEU A 14 8.40 3.79 14.75
CA LEU A 14 7.75 3.90 13.42
C LEU A 14 7.78 2.69 12.45
N LEU A 15 7.71 1.45 12.93
CA LEU A 15 7.25 0.32 12.13
C LEU A 15 5.73 0.41 12.19
N ALA A 16 5.15 1.20 11.27
CA ALA A 16 3.75 1.01 10.94
C ALA A 16 3.58 -0.48 10.67
N ALA A 17 2.67 -1.13 11.40
CA ALA A 17 2.32 -2.49 11.07
C ALA A 17 1.86 -2.48 9.60
N GLN A 18 2.45 -3.38 8.82
CA GLN A 18 2.27 -3.44 7.38
C GLN A 18 1.93 -4.88 7.01
N GLY A 19 0.88 -5.05 6.23
CA GLY A 19 0.54 -6.32 5.61
C GLY A 19 1.42 -6.56 4.39
N THR A 20 1.60 -7.82 4.04
CA THR A 20 2.31 -8.22 2.83
C THR A 20 1.38 -9.03 1.94
N TRP A 21 1.35 -8.70 0.66
CA TRP A 21 0.67 -9.47 -0.37
C TRP A 21 1.69 -9.90 -1.42
N THR A 22 1.60 -11.16 -1.86
CA THR A 22 2.58 -11.78 -2.75
C THR A 22 1.89 -12.39 -3.97
N ASP A 23 2.49 -12.16 -5.13
CA ASP A 23 2.16 -12.78 -6.41
C ASP A 23 3.45 -13.28 -7.07
N PRO A 24 3.41 -14.28 -7.98
CA PRO A 24 4.62 -14.76 -8.65
C PRO A 24 5.46 -13.68 -9.36
N ARG A 25 4.88 -12.52 -9.68
CA ARG A 25 5.55 -11.43 -10.38
C ARG A 25 6.10 -10.35 -9.46
N CYS A 26 5.51 -10.16 -8.26
CA CYS A 26 5.93 -9.12 -7.33
C CYS A 26 5.45 -9.37 -5.90
N THR A 27 6.04 -8.64 -4.95
CA THR A 27 5.57 -8.57 -3.56
C THR A 27 5.30 -7.11 -3.22
N LEU A 28 4.16 -6.86 -2.57
CA LEU A 28 3.74 -5.53 -2.16
C LEU A 28 3.51 -5.49 -0.65
N GLU A 29 4.01 -4.43 -0.03
CA GLU A 29 3.67 -4.06 1.34
C GLU A 29 2.55 -3.03 1.31
N TYR A 30 1.60 -3.14 2.25
CA TYR A 30 0.48 -2.22 2.38
C TYR A 30 0.20 -1.91 3.85
N PRO A 31 -0.40 -0.74 4.16
CA PRO A 31 -0.64 -0.37 5.55
C PRO A 31 -1.59 -1.35 6.27
N GLU A 32 -1.37 -1.59 7.56
CA GLU A 32 -2.30 -2.37 8.38
C GLU A 32 -3.71 -1.79 8.36
N GLY A 33 -4.71 -2.68 8.46
CA GLY A 33 -6.12 -2.31 8.50
C GLY A 33 -6.76 -2.05 7.13
N TRP A 34 -5.96 -1.94 6.06
CA TRP A 34 -6.50 -1.88 4.71
C TRP A 34 -7.14 -3.20 4.33
N LYS A 35 -8.28 -3.11 3.65
CA LYS A 35 -8.97 -4.27 3.09
C LYS A 35 -8.31 -4.67 1.77
N VAL A 36 -7.96 -5.95 1.66
CA VAL A 36 -7.43 -6.52 0.43
C VAL A 36 -8.55 -7.21 -0.35
N ASP A 37 -8.72 -6.85 -1.62
CA ASP A 37 -9.66 -7.46 -2.56
C ASP A 37 -8.86 -8.12 -3.71
N THR A 38 -9.04 -9.44 -3.87
CA THR A 38 -8.38 -10.25 -4.90
C THR A 38 -9.38 -10.83 -5.91
N THR A 39 -10.60 -10.28 -5.96
CA THR A 39 -11.70 -10.79 -6.81
C THR A 39 -11.47 -10.58 -8.31
N GLY A 40 -10.49 -9.77 -8.71
CA GLY A 40 -10.26 -9.46 -10.11
C GLY A 40 -11.14 -8.33 -10.67
N ARG A 41 -11.92 -7.65 -9.82
CA ARG A 41 -12.84 -6.60 -10.26
C ARG A 41 -12.07 -5.48 -10.97
N GLY A 42 -12.59 -5.05 -12.11
CA GLY A 42 -11.95 -3.98 -12.91
C GLY A 42 -10.63 -4.39 -13.56
N GLY A 43 -10.31 -5.69 -13.63
CA GLY A 43 -9.07 -6.18 -14.24
C GLY A 43 -7.83 -6.04 -13.34
N ALA A 44 -8.00 -5.64 -12.09
CA ALA A 44 -6.93 -5.62 -11.10
C ALA A 44 -6.55 -7.04 -10.66
N VAL A 45 -5.27 -7.29 -10.44
CA VAL A 45 -4.79 -8.52 -9.78
C VAL A 45 -5.09 -8.47 -8.29
N VAL A 46 -4.95 -7.28 -7.69
CA VAL A 46 -5.30 -7.00 -6.30
C VAL A 46 -5.66 -5.51 -6.17
N SER A 47 -6.61 -5.24 -5.27
CA SER A 47 -6.98 -3.90 -4.86
C SER A 47 -6.85 -3.77 -3.35
N PHE A 48 -6.26 -2.68 -2.88
CA PHE A 48 -6.14 -2.33 -1.47
C PHE A 48 -7.02 -1.12 -1.20
N HIS A 49 -7.82 -1.18 -0.15
CA HIS A 49 -8.77 -0.12 0.20
C HIS A 49 -8.60 0.31 1.65
N THR A 50 -8.63 1.61 1.91
CA THR A 50 -8.80 2.09 3.29
C THR A 50 -10.15 1.65 3.84
N LEU A 51 -10.28 1.63 5.15
CA LEU A 51 -11.59 1.54 5.78
C LEU A 51 -12.25 2.93 5.72
N PRO A 52 -13.59 3.00 5.53
CA PRO A 52 -14.32 4.25 5.69
C PRO A 52 -14.04 4.88 7.05
N ALA A 53 -13.93 6.22 7.08
CA ALA A 53 -13.63 6.95 8.31
C ALA A 53 -14.77 6.83 9.32
N ASP A 54 -16.02 6.90 8.86
CA ASP A 54 -17.21 6.69 9.68
C ASP A 54 -18.44 6.28 8.83
N SER A 55 -19.61 6.16 9.46
CA SER A 55 -20.86 5.76 8.78
C SER A 55 -21.46 6.82 7.87
N LEU A 56 -21.05 8.08 8.01
CA LEU A 56 -21.52 9.22 7.23
C LEU A 56 -20.59 9.49 6.04
N ASP A 57 -19.30 9.20 6.18
CA ASP A 57 -18.31 9.26 5.10
C ASP A 57 -17.86 7.85 4.69
N GLN A 58 -18.53 7.34 3.65
CA GLN A 58 -18.23 6.05 3.03
C GLN A 58 -17.09 6.12 2.01
N PHE A 59 -16.41 7.26 1.88
CA PHE A 59 -15.26 7.35 0.99
C PHE A 59 -14.14 6.42 1.45
N SER A 60 -13.45 5.82 0.49
CA SER A 60 -12.28 5.00 0.74
C SER A 60 -11.27 5.25 -0.37
N GLU A 61 -10.04 5.50 0.03
CA GLU A 61 -8.91 5.53 -0.89
C GLU A 61 -8.64 4.10 -1.36
N ASN A 62 -8.19 3.97 -2.60
CA ASN A 62 -7.85 2.67 -3.14
C ASN A 62 -6.59 2.71 -4.02
N VAL A 63 -5.88 1.59 -4.01
CA VAL A 63 -4.74 1.32 -4.88
C VAL A 63 -5.02 0.01 -5.60
N ASN A 64 -5.01 0.04 -6.94
CA ASN A 64 -5.24 -1.14 -7.77
C ASN A 64 -3.94 -1.54 -8.46
N LEU A 65 -3.53 -2.80 -8.31
CA LEU A 65 -2.45 -3.37 -9.11
C LEU A 65 -3.05 -4.00 -10.37
N MET A 66 -2.69 -3.46 -11.53
CA MET A 66 -2.98 -4.08 -12.82
C MET A 66 -1.67 -4.57 -13.43
N VAL A 67 -1.72 -5.71 -14.13
CA VAL A 67 -0.57 -6.23 -14.85
C VAL A 67 -0.93 -6.33 -16.32
N GLN A 68 -0.21 -5.58 -17.14
CA GLN A 68 -0.35 -5.57 -18.58
C GLN A 68 0.95 -6.02 -19.23
N ARG A 69 0.85 -6.77 -20.32
CA ARG A 69 2.00 -6.96 -21.21
C ARG A 69 2.21 -5.68 -22.00
N VAL A 70 3.38 -5.09 -21.83
CA VAL A 70 3.93 -4.12 -22.77
C VAL A 70 4.83 -4.95 -23.69
N ASP A 71 4.72 -4.77 -25.00
CA ASP A 71 5.66 -5.37 -25.96
C ASP A 71 7.07 -4.73 -25.78
N ASP A 72 7.98 -4.84 -26.74
CA ASP A 72 9.34 -4.26 -26.65
C ASP A 72 9.37 -2.71 -26.69
N LEU A 73 8.30 -2.05 -26.23
CA LEU A 73 8.24 -0.61 -26.06
C LEU A 73 8.96 -0.20 -24.77
N PRO A 74 9.94 0.73 -24.84
CA PRO A 74 10.57 1.25 -23.65
C PRO A 74 9.54 2.00 -22.79
N MET A 75 9.69 1.91 -21.46
CA MET A 75 8.76 2.53 -20.49
C MET A 75 8.53 4.03 -20.75
N SER A 76 9.53 4.74 -21.28
CA SER A 76 9.42 6.15 -21.64
C SER A 76 8.38 6.43 -22.73
N GLU A 77 8.21 5.52 -23.69
CA GLU A 77 7.23 5.67 -24.78
C GLU A 77 5.82 5.27 -24.33
N TYR A 78 5.69 4.37 -23.34
CA TYR A 78 4.40 3.98 -22.79
C TYR A 78 3.72 5.14 -22.04
N VAL A 79 4.48 5.95 -21.30
CA VAL A 79 3.94 7.08 -20.52
C VAL A 79 3.39 8.19 -21.42
N GLU A 80 4.08 8.51 -22.53
CA GLU A 80 3.66 9.57 -23.46
C GLU A 80 2.34 9.26 -24.19
N ILE A 81 1.95 7.99 -24.32
CA ILE A 81 0.71 7.59 -25.01
C ILE A 81 -0.52 7.69 -24.09
N THR A 82 -0.31 7.68 -22.77
CA THR A 82 -1.40 7.59 -21.78
C THR A 82 -1.80 8.91 -21.12
N GLU A 83 -1.07 10.00 -21.37
CA GLU A 83 -1.37 11.36 -20.88
C GLU A 83 -2.08 12.25 -21.91
#